data_AF-A0A0S7WYC7-F1
#
_entry.id   AF-A0A0S7WYC7-F1
#
_cell.length_a   1.000
_cell.length_b   1.000
_cell.length_c   1.000
_cell.angle_alpha   90.00
_cell.angle_beta   90.00
_cell.angle_gamma   90.00
#
_symmetry.space_group_name_H-M   'P 1'
#
loop_
_entity.id
_entity.type
_entity.pdbx_description
1 polymer ?
#
loop_
_entity_poly.entity_id
_entity_poly.type
_entity_poly.pdbx_seq_one_letter_code
_entity_poly.pdbx_strand_id
1 'polypeptide(L)'
;MNIMTIKAIDTATEAIGGRVGIGTANPTEALHVVGEIYAHDGDVCQRSPIPPNEITCLSSVRAFGVWNDRNKNGSPNTVAFNTTYLAQTDGFVCALLIITSGDGLGYLRGYTDSSNPPTTARAWTNEEQEETGRIQESITFPVRKGDYWKVDMYAPGSGTKKVYWMPIGN
;
A
#
# COMPACT_ATOMS: atom_id res chain seq x y z
N MET A 1 44.39 59.49 9.14
CA MET A 1 43.53 58.53 9.88
C MET A 1 43.09 57.48 8.87
N ASN A 2 43.70 56.30 8.88
CA ASN A 2 43.31 55.24 7.94
C ASN A 2 41.97 54.67 8.43
N ILE A 3 40.93 54.87 7.64
CA ILE A 3 39.65 54.19 7.83
C ILE A 3 39.90 52.73 7.44
N MET A 4 39.86 51.85 8.42
CA MET A 4 39.84 50.41 8.20
C MET A 4 38.45 50.07 7.67
N THR A 5 38.31 49.90 6.35
CA THR A 5 37.05 49.41 5.78
C THR A 5 36.92 47.94 6.14
N ILE A 6 36.02 47.61 7.07
CA ILE A 6 35.55 46.24 7.22
C ILE A 6 34.77 45.94 5.94
N LYS A 7 35.38 45.21 4.99
CA LYS A 7 34.56 44.45 4.03
C LYS A 7 33.73 43.55 4.91
N ALA A 8 32.43 43.82 4.99
CA ALA A 8 31.53 42.85 5.57
C ALA A 8 31.81 41.54 4.81
N ILE A 9 32.26 40.50 5.53
CA ILE A 9 32.07 39.14 5.06
C ILE A 9 30.59 38.88 5.27
N ASP A 10 29.77 39.60 4.50
CA ASP A 10 28.32 39.49 4.50
C ASP A 10 27.92 38.75 3.25
N THR A 11 28.53 37.59 3.07
CA THR A 11 28.05 36.47 2.28
C THR A 11 29.14 35.40 2.25
N ALA A 12 28.83 34.22 2.79
CA ALA A 12 29.54 32.98 2.47
C ALA A 12 29.25 32.57 0.99
N THR A 13 29.35 33.52 0.06
CA THR A 13 28.92 33.37 -1.34
C THR A 13 30.09 33.37 -2.32
N GLU A 14 31.32 33.37 -1.84
CA GLU A 14 32.50 33.10 -2.68
C GLU A 14 32.88 31.61 -2.52
N ALA A 15 32.37 30.81 -3.46
CA ALA A 15 32.73 29.43 -3.81
C ALA A 15 32.08 28.23 -3.06
N ILE A 16 30.74 28.13 -3.03
CA ILE A 16 30.07 26.81 -2.90
C ILE A 16 29.78 26.22 -4.28
N GLY A 17 30.84 26.06 -5.09
CA GLY A 17 30.75 25.54 -6.45
C GLY A 17 30.82 24.02 -6.58
N GLY A 18 30.52 23.23 -5.53
CA GLY A 18 30.66 21.78 -5.68
C GLY A 18 29.82 20.89 -4.77
N ARG A 19 29.84 21.11 -3.45
CA ARG A 19 29.24 20.20 -2.46
C ARG A 19 28.89 20.95 -1.18
N VAL A 20 27.81 20.53 -0.50
CA VAL A 20 27.38 21.04 0.80
C VAL A 20 27.61 19.97 1.87
N GLY A 21 28.45 20.27 2.87
CA GLY A 21 28.70 19.40 4.01
C GLY A 21 28.10 19.98 5.30
N ILE A 22 27.27 19.21 6.01
CA ILE A 22 26.74 19.56 7.33
C ILE A 22 27.24 18.50 8.33
N GLY A 23 27.98 18.93 9.37
CA GLY A 23 28.61 18.00 10.32
C GLY A 23 29.85 17.27 9.78
N THR A 24 30.33 17.63 8.58
CA THR A 24 31.55 17.08 7.96
C THR A 24 32.33 18.15 7.21
N ALA A 25 33.66 18.12 7.30
CA ALA A 25 34.55 19.00 6.54
C ALA A 25 34.92 18.43 5.16
N ASN A 26 34.65 17.14 4.90
CA ASN A 26 35.02 16.42 3.68
C ASN A 26 33.78 15.77 3.04
N PRO A 27 32.88 16.56 2.41
CA PRO A 27 31.72 16.00 1.73
C PRO A 27 32.12 15.13 0.52
N THR A 28 31.65 13.88 0.51
CA THR A 28 31.89 12.92 -0.58
C THR A 28 30.82 13.01 -1.67
N GLU A 29 29.64 13.51 -1.32
CA GLU A 29 28.48 13.70 -2.20
C GLU A 29 28.12 15.19 -2.34
N ALA A 30 27.25 15.52 -3.30
CA ALA A 30 26.75 16.89 -3.52
C ALA A 30 26.12 17.49 -2.25
N LEU A 31 25.47 16.66 -1.44
CA LEU A 31 25.03 16.98 -0.08
C LEU A 31 25.44 15.82 0.83
N HIS A 32 26.24 16.11 1.87
CA HIS A 32 26.64 15.14 2.89
C HIS A 32 26.29 15.69 4.28
N VAL A 33 25.31 15.06 4.93
CA VAL A 33 24.91 15.39 6.30
C VAL A 33 25.33 14.25 7.23
N VAL A 34 26.17 14.55 8.21
CA VAL A 34 26.46 13.65 9.33
C VAL A 34 25.59 14.08 10.51
N GLY A 35 24.38 13.53 10.58
CA GLY A 35 23.38 13.87 11.60
C GLY A 35 21.95 13.61 11.14
N GLU A 36 20.99 14.00 11.97
CA GLU A 36 19.56 13.91 11.64
C GLU A 36 19.16 14.99 10.60
N ILE A 37 18.24 14.63 9.71
CA ILE A 37 17.65 15.55 8.74
C ILE A 37 16.19 15.73 9.12
N TYR A 38 15.79 16.97 9.42
CA TYR A 38 14.39 17.33 9.67
C TYR A 38 13.85 18.11 8.47
N ALA A 39 12.98 17.47 7.68
CA ALA A 39 12.30 18.09 6.55
C ALA A 39 10.81 18.28 6.90
N HIS A 40 10.31 19.51 6.80
CA HIS A 40 8.92 19.84 7.12
C HIS A 40 7.93 19.52 6.00
N ASP A 41 8.38 19.60 4.74
CA ASP A 41 7.54 19.45 3.55
C ASP A 41 8.25 18.59 2.49
N GLY A 42 7.70 17.41 2.18
CA GLY A 42 8.22 16.48 1.16
C GLY A 42 9.00 15.28 1.71
N ASP A 43 9.39 14.39 0.79
CA ASP A 43 10.09 13.15 1.13
C ASP A 43 11.62 13.32 1.04
N VAL A 44 12.33 12.80 2.05
CA VAL A 44 13.78 12.59 1.97
C VAL A 44 14.02 11.18 1.44
N CYS A 45 14.38 11.11 0.16
CA CYS A 45 14.69 9.87 -0.52
C CYS A 45 16.20 9.71 -0.66
N GLN A 46 16.72 8.62 -0.14
CA GLN A 46 18.13 8.25 -0.31
C GLN A 46 18.25 7.07 -1.27
N ARG A 47 19.21 7.15 -2.19
CA ARG A 47 19.59 6.00 -3.01
C ARG A 47 20.39 5.07 -2.12
N SER A 48 19.83 3.93 -1.74
CA SER A 48 20.54 2.97 -0.91
C SER A 48 21.79 2.46 -1.64
N PRO A 49 22.99 2.50 -1.02
CA PRO A 49 24.19 1.86 -1.59
C PRO A 49 24.18 0.33 -1.45
N ILE A 50 23.19 -0.25 -0.77
CA ILE A 50 23.02 -1.71 -0.60
C ILE A 50 22.15 -2.23 -1.77
N PRO A 51 22.55 -3.30 -2.49
CA PRO A 51 21.83 -3.72 -3.70
C PRO A 51 20.48 -4.39 -3.36
N PRO A 52 19.45 -4.25 -4.21
CA PRO A 52 19.44 -3.60 -5.53
C PRO A 52 18.79 -2.20 -5.49
N ASN A 53 19.58 -1.13 -5.66
CA ASN A 53 19.19 0.20 -6.15
C ASN A 53 17.81 0.76 -5.72
N GLU A 54 17.36 0.47 -4.50
CA GLU A 54 16.06 0.93 -4.03
C GLU A 54 16.16 2.37 -3.54
N ILE A 55 15.24 3.19 -4.02
CA ILE A 55 14.98 4.50 -3.46
C ILE A 55 14.25 4.24 -2.13
N THR A 56 14.93 4.48 -1.02
CA THR A 56 14.32 4.40 0.32
C THR A 56 13.97 5.82 0.74
N CYS A 57 12.69 6.16 0.63
CA CYS A 57 12.16 7.38 1.20
C CYS A 57 11.67 7.05 2.61
N LEU A 58 12.24 7.71 3.63
CA LEU A 58 11.91 7.46 5.05
C LEU A 58 10.43 7.73 5.39
N SER A 59 9.69 8.44 4.51
CA SER A 59 8.30 8.83 4.70
C SER A 59 7.31 8.29 3.67
N SER A 60 7.73 7.58 2.62
CA SER A 60 6.80 7.24 1.52
C SER A 60 6.96 5.88 0.84
N VAL A 61 7.76 4.96 1.39
CA VAL A 61 7.50 3.55 1.07
C VAL A 61 6.21 3.16 1.78
N ARG A 62 5.07 3.45 1.14
CA ARG A 62 3.74 2.95 1.50
C ARG A 62 3.78 1.44 1.29
N ALA A 63 4.48 0.73 2.16
CA ALA A 63 4.48 -0.71 2.19
C ALA A 63 3.04 -1.18 2.41
N PHE A 64 2.70 -2.33 1.84
CA PHE A 64 1.49 -3.02 2.25
C PHE A 64 1.53 -3.18 3.78
N GLY A 65 0.46 -2.78 4.46
CA GLY A 65 0.33 -3.06 5.89
C GLY A 65 0.12 -4.56 6.12
N VAL A 66 -0.21 -4.93 7.36
CA VAL A 66 -0.44 -6.34 7.72
C VAL A 66 -1.59 -6.91 6.88
N TRP A 67 -1.31 -8.00 6.17
CA TRP A 67 -2.31 -8.72 5.38
C TRP A 67 -3.31 -9.40 6.32
N ASN A 68 -4.59 -9.14 6.11
CA ASN A 68 -5.67 -9.77 6.85
C ASN A 68 -6.27 -10.90 6.00
N ASP A 69 -6.31 -12.13 6.54
CA ASP A 69 -6.77 -13.33 5.84
C ASP A 69 -7.91 -14.05 6.57
N ARG A 70 -8.67 -14.90 5.87
CA ARG A 70 -9.74 -15.72 6.45
C ARG A 70 -9.26 -17.01 7.15
N ASN A 71 -8.04 -17.49 6.86
CA ASN A 71 -7.68 -18.90 7.07
C ASN A 71 -6.50 -19.15 7.99
N LYS A 72 -5.90 -18.14 8.64
CA LYS A 72 -5.08 -18.41 9.83
C LYS A 72 -6.01 -18.68 11.01
N ASN A 73 -6.21 -19.95 11.35
CA ASN A 73 -6.84 -20.34 12.61
C ASN A 73 -6.16 -19.58 13.77
N GLY A 74 -6.91 -18.72 14.45
CA GLY A 74 -6.42 -17.90 15.57
C GLY A 74 -5.85 -16.51 15.19
N SER A 75 -5.94 -16.07 13.93
CA SER A 75 -5.55 -14.70 13.57
C SER A 75 -6.62 -13.69 14.02
N PRO A 76 -6.26 -12.66 14.82
CA PRO A 76 -7.20 -11.63 15.28
C PRO A 76 -7.81 -10.79 14.15
N ASN A 77 -7.32 -10.91 12.91
CA ASN A 77 -7.74 -10.11 11.75
C ASN A 77 -8.41 -10.95 10.66
N THR A 78 -9.41 -11.76 11.03
CA THR A 78 -10.12 -12.63 10.08
C THR A 78 -11.16 -11.84 9.28
N VAL A 79 -11.02 -11.81 7.95
CA VAL A 79 -12.04 -11.27 7.02
C VAL A 79 -12.90 -12.41 6.44
N ALA A 80 -14.19 -12.17 6.23
CA ALA A 80 -15.16 -13.17 5.81
C ALA A 80 -15.99 -12.71 4.60
N PHE A 81 -16.44 -13.66 3.78
CA PHE A 81 -17.41 -13.41 2.72
C PHE A 81 -18.76 -12.99 3.30
N ASN A 82 -19.56 -12.27 2.51
CA ASN A 82 -20.91 -11.81 2.85
C ASN A 82 -20.95 -10.96 4.14
N THR A 83 -19.83 -10.35 4.51
CA THR A 83 -19.67 -9.47 5.68
C THR A 83 -19.14 -8.12 5.22
N THR A 84 -19.74 -7.03 5.72
CA THR A 84 -19.32 -5.66 5.41
C THR A 84 -18.25 -5.18 6.39
N TYR A 85 -17.22 -4.52 5.88
CA TYR A 85 -16.11 -3.95 6.65
C TYR A 85 -15.92 -2.47 6.31
N LEU A 86 -15.58 -1.65 7.30
CA LEU A 86 -15.14 -0.26 7.08
C LEU A 86 -13.62 -0.22 6.86
N ALA A 87 -13.17 0.37 5.75
CA ALA A 87 -11.75 0.52 5.47
C ALA A 87 -11.11 1.64 6.29
N GLN A 88 -10.19 1.28 7.19
CA GLN A 88 -9.43 2.26 8.00
C GLN A 88 -8.28 2.92 7.21
N THR A 89 -7.88 2.31 6.10
CA THR A 89 -6.84 2.77 5.17
C THR A 89 -7.32 2.54 3.74
N ASP A 90 -6.62 3.12 2.77
CA ASP A 90 -6.75 2.66 1.38
C ASP A 90 -6.25 1.21 1.31
N GLY A 91 -6.67 0.47 0.28
CA GLY A 91 -6.22 -0.90 0.12
C GLY A 91 -6.81 -1.61 -1.07
N PHE A 92 -6.47 -2.89 -1.17
CA PHE A 92 -7.04 -3.82 -2.12
C PHE A 92 -7.74 -4.95 -1.38
N VAL A 93 -8.86 -5.39 -1.97
CA VAL A 93 -9.50 -6.64 -1.62
C VAL A 93 -9.16 -7.66 -2.70
N CYS A 94 -8.67 -8.83 -2.30
CA CYS A 94 -8.53 -9.99 -3.18
C CYS A 94 -9.44 -11.10 -2.70
N ALA A 95 -10.17 -11.73 -3.62
CA ALA A 95 -10.95 -12.92 -3.32
C ALA A 95 -10.71 -14.01 -4.34
N LEU A 96 -10.77 -15.25 -3.87
CA LEU A 96 -10.60 -16.46 -4.64
C LEU A 96 -11.68 -17.46 -4.24
N LEU A 97 -12.31 -18.03 -5.25
CA LEU A 97 -13.29 -19.10 -5.15
C LEU A 97 -12.83 -20.23 -6.09
N ILE A 98 -12.53 -21.39 -5.52
CA ILE A 98 -12.29 -22.63 -6.27
C ILE A 98 -13.29 -23.65 -5.77
N ILE A 99 -14.15 -24.13 -6.64
CA ILE A 99 -15.14 -25.17 -6.32
C ILE A 99 -14.76 -26.44 -7.07
N THR A 100 -14.73 -27.57 -6.38
CA THR A 100 -14.31 -28.87 -6.93
C THR A 100 -15.44 -29.90 -6.97
N SER A 101 -16.66 -29.49 -6.64
CA SER A 101 -17.85 -30.35 -6.57
C SER A 101 -19.11 -29.49 -6.50
N GLY A 102 -20.24 -30.02 -6.97
CA GLY A 102 -21.56 -29.37 -6.94
C GLY A 102 -21.95 -28.74 -8.26
N ASP A 103 -23.26 -28.61 -8.47
CA ASP A 103 -23.85 -28.14 -9.72
C ASP A 103 -24.46 -26.75 -9.57
N GLY A 104 -24.25 -25.91 -10.56
CA GLY A 104 -24.86 -24.58 -10.66
C GLY A 104 -23.86 -23.43 -10.74
N LEU A 105 -24.41 -22.23 -10.63
CA LEU A 105 -23.68 -20.97 -10.76
C LEU A 105 -22.85 -20.66 -9.52
N GLY A 106 -21.54 -20.47 -9.64
CA GLY A 106 -20.69 -19.83 -8.62
C GLY A 106 -20.42 -18.38 -9.00
N TYR A 107 -20.31 -17.49 -8.00
CA TYR A 107 -19.94 -16.09 -8.28
C TYR A 107 -19.16 -15.43 -7.14
N LEU A 108 -18.42 -14.39 -7.52
CA LEU A 108 -17.81 -13.41 -6.63
C LEU A 108 -18.20 -12.00 -7.06
N ARG A 109 -18.62 -11.16 -6.11
CA ARG A 109 -18.92 -9.75 -6.37
C ARG A 109 -18.32 -8.86 -5.29
N GLY A 110 -17.46 -7.95 -5.69
CA GLY A 110 -16.82 -6.96 -4.83
C GLY A 110 -17.57 -5.64 -4.86
N TYR A 111 -17.94 -5.12 -3.69
CA TYR A 111 -18.64 -3.85 -3.52
C TYR A 111 -17.79 -2.89 -2.70
N THR A 112 -17.80 -1.60 -3.06
CA THR A 112 -17.26 -0.54 -2.20
C THR A 112 -17.87 0.83 -2.49
N ASP A 113 -18.30 1.52 -1.45
CA ASP A 113 -18.72 2.93 -1.42
C ASP A 113 -18.89 3.40 0.03
N SER A 114 -19.41 4.61 0.24
CA SER A 114 -19.61 5.19 1.56
C SER A 114 -20.83 4.66 2.33
N SER A 115 -21.63 3.75 1.75
CA SER A 115 -22.86 3.21 2.36
C SER A 115 -22.61 1.93 3.14
N ASN A 116 -23.43 1.65 4.17
CA ASN A 116 -23.37 0.40 4.93
C ASN A 116 -24.73 -0.33 4.93
N PRO A 117 -24.89 -1.46 4.19
CA PRO A 117 -23.87 -2.13 3.37
C PRO A 117 -23.56 -1.37 2.07
N PRO A 118 -22.37 -1.58 1.48
CA PRO A 118 -21.98 -0.94 0.24
C PRO A 118 -22.79 -1.49 -0.94
N THR A 119 -23.09 -0.65 -1.92
CA THR A 119 -24.00 -0.95 -3.04
C THR A 119 -23.32 -0.92 -4.41
N THR A 120 -22.17 -0.25 -4.51
CA THR A 120 -21.49 -0.03 -5.78
C THR A 120 -20.52 -1.16 -6.08
N ALA A 121 -20.86 -1.98 -7.07
CA ALA A 121 -19.98 -3.05 -7.53
C ALA A 121 -18.71 -2.48 -8.20
N ARG A 122 -17.55 -3.05 -7.87
CA ARG A 122 -16.24 -2.72 -8.49
C ARG A 122 -15.62 -3.87 -9.25
N ALA A 123 -15.95 -5.10 -8.88
CA ALA A 123 -15.49 -6.29 -9.56
C ALA A 123 -16.56 -7.38 -9.46
N TRP A 124 -16.65 -8.20 -10.49
CA TRP A 124 -17.65 -9.27 -10.57
C TRP A 124 -17.10 -10.38 -11.47
N THR A 125 -17.22 -11.62 -11.02
CA THR A 125 -17.14 -12.79 -11.89
C THR A 125 -18.24 -13.80 -11.57
N ASN A 126 -18.59 -14.63 -12.55
CA ASN A 126 -19.52 -15.74 -12.37
C ASN A 126 -19.27 -16.81 -13.42
N GLU A 127 -19.38 -18.07 -13.00
CA GLU A 127 -19.18 -19.24 -13.84
C GLU A 127 -20.27 -20.25 -13.49
N GLU A 128 -20.90 -20.81 -14.52
CA GLU A 128 -21.90 -21.87 -14.38
C GLU A 128 -21.24 -23.20 -14.69
N GLN A 129 -21.45 -24.18 -13.80
CA GLN A 129 -20.90 -25.53 -13.96
C GLN A 129 -22.01 -26.57 -14.14
N GLU A 130 -21.79 -27.48 -15.07
CA GLU A 130 -22.53 -28.74 -15.21
C GLU A 130 -21.67 -29.93 -14.72
N GLU A 131 -22.24 -30.75 -13.82
CA GLU A 131 -21.91 -32.10 -13.29
C GLU A 131 -20.44 -32.50 -12.95
N THR A 132 -19.44 -32.13 -13.74
CA THR A 132 -18.03 -32.56 -13.57
C THR A 132 -16.98 -31.46 -13.76
N GLY A 133 -17.40 -30.21 -13.98
CA GLY A 133 -16.50 -29.07 -14.14
C GLY A 133 -15.83 -28.59 -12.84
N ARG A 134 -15.07 -27.50 -12.95
CA ARG A 134 -14.38 -26.85 -11.82
C ARG A 134 -14.55 -25.35 -11.97
N ILE A 135 -15.21 -24.72 -11.01
CA ILE A 135 -15.31 -23.25 -10.98
C ILE A 135 -14.02 -22.65 -10.42
N GLN A 136 -13.42 -21.71 -11.14
CA GLN A 136 -12.19 -21.03 -10.73
C GLN A 136 -12.29 -19.52 -10.94
N GLU A 137 -12.60 -18.83 -9.85
CA GLU A 137 -12.94 -17.43 -9.89
C GLU A 137 -12.06 -16.61 -8.96
N SER A 138 -11.65 -15.43 -9.44
CA SER A 138 -10.92 -14.48 -8.61
C SER A 138 -11.30 -13.05 -8.97
N ILE A 139 -11.40 -12.21 -7.94
CA ILE A 139 -11.57 -10.77 -8.12
C ILE A 139 -10.54 -10.02 -7.29
N THR A 140 -10.14 -8.87 -7.82
CA THR A 140 -9.36 -7.87 -7.10
C THR A 140 -9.98 -6.51 -7.34
N PHE A 141 -10.17 -5.71 -6.29
CA PHE A 141 -10.66 -4.33 -6.44
C PHE A 141 -10.06 -3.40 -5.39
N PRO A 142 -9.86 -2.11 -5.75
CA PRO A 142 -9.40 -1.10 -4.81
C PRO A 142 -10.54 -0.64 -3.89
N VAL A 143 -10.19 -0.21 -2.69
CA VAL A 143 -11.08 0.36 -1.69
C VAL A 143 -10.42 1.59 -1.11
N ARG A 144 -11.18 2.68 -0.97
CA ARG A 144 -10.69 3.92 -0.35
C ARG A 144 -10.86 3.87 1.15
N LYS A 145 -9.97 4.52 1.88
CA LYS A 145 -10.16 4.82 3.30
C LYS A 145 -11.52 5.50 3.52
N GLY A 146 -12.28 5.02 4.50
CA GLY A 146 -13.59 5.54 4.85
C GLY A 146 -14.75 4.92 4.06
N ASP A 147 -14.48 4.20 2.96
CA ASP A 147 -15.52 3.41 2.29
C ASP A 147 -15.76 2.10 3.07
N TYR A 148 -16.99 1.61 2.98
CA TYR A 148 -17.33 0.24 3.32
C TYR A 148 -17.06 -0.66 2.12
N TRP A 149 -16.63 -1.89 2.39
CA TRP A 149 -16.44 -2.91 1.38
C TRP A 149 -17.03 -4.25 1.81
N LYS A 150 -17.41 -5.06 0.82
CA LYS A 150 -17.92 -6.42 1.01
C LYS A 150 -17.57 -7.26 -0.21
N VAL A 151 -17.32 -8.55 0.01
CA VAL A 151 -17.33 -9.54 -1.07
C VAL A 151 -18.51 -10.47 -0.89
N ASP A 152 -19.48 -10.36 -1.79
CA ASP A 152 -20.56 -11.33 -1.91
C ASP A 152 -20.09 -12.55 -2.66
N MET A 153 -20.48 -13.71 -2.14
CA MET A 153 -20.11 -15.01 -2.70
C MET A 153 -21.27 -15.99 -2.57
N TYR A 154 -21.55 -16.67 -3.68
CA TYR A 154 -22.30 -17.91 -3.69
C TYR A 154 -21.44 -19.02 -4.30
N ALA A 155 -21.50 -20.20 -3.69
CA ALA A 155 -20.69 -21.34 -4.07
C ALA A 155 -21.55 -22.62 -3.96
N PRO A 156 -21.98 -23.23 -5.09
CA PRO A 156 -22.89 -24.37 -5.10
C PRO A 156 -22.32 -25.66 -4.50
N GLY A 157 -21.04 -25.71 -4.16
CA GLY A 157 -20.49 -26.86 -3.45
C GLY A 157 -19.21 -26.60 -2.66
N SER A 158 -18.44 -27.67 -2.49
CA SER A 158 -17.26 -27.69 -1.64
C SER A 158 -16.01 -27.25 -2.40
N GLY A 159 -15.11 -26.57 -1.70
CA GLY A 159 -13.86 -26.10 -2.28
C GLY A 159 -13.19 -25.00 -1.46
N THR A 160 -12.16 -24.39 -2.04
CA THR A 160 -11.37 -23.34 -1.39
C THR A 160 -12.02 -21.98 -1.58
N LYS A 161 -12.21 -21.27 -0.47
CA LYS A 161 -12.85 -19.94 -0.43
C LYS A 161 -11.94 -19.04 0.38
N LYS A 162 -11.39 -17.99 -0.23
CA LYS A 162 -10.42 -17.09 0.42
C LYS A 162 -10.76 -15.64 0.10
N VAL A 163 -10.72 -14.78 1.11
CA VAL A 163 -10.81 -13.32 0.98
C VAL A 163 -9.69 -12.71 1.79
N TYR A 164 -9.10 -11.64 1.25
CA TYR A 164 -7.95 -10.94 1.79
C TYR A 164 -8.19 -9.45 1.75
N TRP A 165 -7.79 -8.76 2.82
CA TRP A 165 -7.64 -7.31 2.84
C TRP A 165 -6.16 -6.94 2.91
N MET A 166 -5.72 -6.10 1.98
CA MET A 166 -4.35 -5.60 1.87
C MET A 166 -4.36 -4.08 2.05
N PRO A 167 -4.11 -3.56 3.26
CA PRO A 167 -4.02 -2.13 3.48
C PRO A 167 -2.78 -1.57 2.78
N ILE A 168 -2.87 -0.34 2.26
CA ILE A 168 -1.74 0.42 1.71
C ILE A 168 -1.60 1.75 2.45
N GLY A 169 -0.35 2.18 2.63
CA GLY A 169 -0.04 3.53 3.07
C GLY A 169 -0.40 3.87 4.51
N ASN A 170 -0.03 2.97 5.42
CA ASN A 170 0.06 3.29 6.85
C ASN A 170 0.97 4.50 7.09
#